data_AF-A0AA47MVL5-F1
#
_entry.id   AF-A0AA47MVL5-F1
#
_cell.length_a   1.000
_cell.length_b   1.000
_cell.length_c   1.000
_cell.angle_alpha   90.00
_cell.angle_beta   90.00
_cell.angle_gamma   90.00
#
_symmetry.space_group_name_H-M   'P 1'
#
loop_
_entity.id
_entity.type
_entity.pdbx_description
1 polymer ?
#
loop_
_entity_poly.entity_id
_entity_poly.type
_entity_poly.pdbx_seq_one_letter_code
_entity_poly.pdbx_strand_id
1 'polypeptide(L)'
;MAEALAKIPSVEIDPEGTFKYILVRVKITYLKALGLECQCLGGGKIEHSSTDTIIVFGESTAFGKADHSVTAEMLKSVFDVYEVTWSDEKK
;
A
#
# COMPACT_ATOMS: atom_id res chain seq x y z
N MET A 1 -6.00 -23.22 -0.89
CA MET A 1 -4.87 -22.61 -1.67
C MET A 1 -5.10 -21.14 -2.05
N ALA A 2 -6.27 -20.76 -2.58
CA ALA A 2 -6.72 -19.36 -2.56
C ALA A 2 -6.80 -18.78 -1.13
N GLU A 3 -6.96 -19.66 -0.13
CA GLU A 3 -6.93 -19.32 1.29
C GLU A 3 -5.65 -18.63 1.76
N ALA A 4 -4.50 -18.91 1.14
CA ALA A 4 -3.25 -18.24 1.52
C ALA A 4 -3.29 -16.76 1.13
N LEU A 5 -3.87 -16.43 -0.03
CA LEU A 5 -4.07 -15.06 -0.48
C LEU A 5 -5.20 -14.38 0.32
N ALA A 6 -6.26 -15.12 0.66
CA ALA A 6 -7.38 -14.60 1.45
C ALA A 6 -7.00 -14.24 2.90
N LYS A 7 -5.89 -14.77 3.42
CA LYS A 7 -5.35 -14.42 4.74
C LYS A 7 -4.51 -13.14 4.73
N ILE A 8 -4.11 -12.66 3.55
CA ILE A 8 -3.29 -11.45 3.42
C ILE A 8 -4.27 -10.27 3.27
N PRO A 9 -4.26 -9.30 4.21
CA PRO A 9 -5.09 -8.11 4.06
C PRO A 9 -4.66 -7.32 2.82
N SER A 10 -5.63 -6.70 2.13
CA SER A 10 -5.35 -5.85 0.97
C SER A 10 -4.58 -4.58 1.35
N VAL A 11 -4.80 -4.09 2.58
CA VAL A 11 -4.12 -2.91 3.15
C VAL A 11 -3.92 -3.15 4.64
N GLU A 12 -2.71 -2.85 5.13
CA GLU A 12 -2.39 -2.83 6.56
C GLU A 12 -1.48 -1.61 6.80
N ILE A 13 -1.97 -0.66 7.60
CA ILE A 13 -1.27 0.59 7.92
C ILE A 13 -1.43 0.95 9.39
N ASP A 14 -0.49 1.72 9.94
CA ASP A 14 -0.57 2.23 11.30
C ASP A 14 -1.77 3.21 11.46
N PRO A 15 -2.40 3.26 12.65
CA PRO A 15 -3.62 4.04 12.89
C PRO A 15 -3.40 5.56 12.89
N GLU A 16 -2.17 6.03 13.08
CA GLU A 16 -1.82 7.44 13.01
C GLU A 16 -0.32 7.64 12.74
N GLY A 17 0.03 8.80 12.19
CA GLY A 17 1.40 9.25 11.97
C GLY A 17 1.86 9.16 10.53
N THR A 18 3.13 9.53 10.31
CA THR A 18 3.77 9.52 9.00
C THR A 18 4.75 8.36 8.89
N PHE A 19 4.45 7.40 8.01
CA PHE A 19 5.26 6.20 7.84
C PHE A 19 5.55 5.92 6.37
N LYS A 20 6.53 5.05 6.12
CA LYS A 20 6.88 4.60 4.78
C LYS A 20 6.01 3.40 4.43
N TYR A 21 5.59 3.31 3.18
CA TYR A 21 4.87 2.15 2.66
C TYR A 21 5.55 1.61 1.40
N ILE A 22 5.24 0.35 1.08
CA ILE A 22 5.63 -0.31 -0.17
C ILE A 22 4.40 -0.91 -0.84
N LEU A 23 4.30 -0.76 -2.15
CA LEU A 23 3.26 -1.42 -2.95
C LEU A 23 3.81 -2.76 -3.44
N VAL A 24 3.16 -3.86 -3.05
CA VAL A 24 3.61 -5.21 -3.39
C VAL A 24 2.56 -5.95 -4.18
N ARG A 25 2.93 -6.47 -5.34
CA ARG A 25 2.11 -7.39 -6.13
C ARG A 25 2.37 -8.81 -5.65
N VAL A 26 1.33 -9.48 -5.17
CA VAL A 26 1.38 -10.90 -4.81
C VAL A 26 0.76 -11.73 -5.94
N LYS A 27 1.48 -12.75 -6.39
CA LYS A 27 1.02 -13.75 -7.37
C LYS A 27 1.12 -15.14 -6.77
N ILE A 28 0.19 -16.02 -7.13
CA ILE A 28 0.27 -17.43 -6.77
C ILE A 28 1.15 -18.12 -7.81
N THR A 29 2.24 -18.74 -7.37
CA THR A 29 3.20 -19.46 -8.21
C THR A 29 3.45 -20.84 -7.64
N TYR A 30 3.25 -21.88 -8.46
CA TYR A 30 3.35 -23.29 -8.04
C TYR A 30 4.79 -23.82 -7.89
N LEU A 31 5.80 -22.97 -8.11
CA LEU A 31 7.22 -23.34 -8.14
C LEU A 31 7.96 -23.08 -6.82
N LYS A 32 7.31 -22.51 -5.79
CA LYS A 32 7.94 -22.16 -4.50
C LYS A 32 7.24 -22.85 -3.33
N ALA A 33 7.99 -23.08 -2.24
CA ALA A 33 7.51 -23.75 -1.04
C ALA A 33 6.28 -23.10 -0.38
N LEU A 34 6.15 -21.78 -0.46
CA LEU A 34 4.97 -21.04 0.02
C LEU A 34 3.87 -20.85 -1.06
N GLY A 35 4.13 -21.24 -2.30
CA GLY A 35 3.18 -21.08 -3.41
C GLY A 35 2.92 -19.63 -3.83
N LEU A 36 3.70 -18.66 -3.33
CA LEU A 36 3.48 -17.23 -3.51
C LEU A 36 4.75 -16.54 -4.01
N GLU A 37 4.56 -15.53 -4.86
CA GLU A 37 5.60 -14.65 -5.38
C GLU A 37 5.19 -13.20 -5.09
N CYS A 38 6.07 -12.46 -4.43
CA CYS A 38 5.90 -11.05 -4.15
C CYS A 38 6.85 -10.22 -5.03
N GLN A 39 6.31 -9.19 -5.67
CA GLN A 39 7.06 -8.23 -6.46
C GLN A 39 6.84 -6.84 -5.87
N CYS A 40 7.93 -6.16 -5.49
CA CYS A 40 7.86 -4.76 -5.09
C CYS A 40 7.61 -3.90 -6.35
N LEU A 41 6.52 -3.14 -6.35
CA LEU A 41 6.13 -2.21 -7.42
C LEU A 41 6.58 -0.76 -7.14
N GLY A 42 7.09 -0.49 -5.95
CA GLY A 42 7.56 0.83 -5.52
C GLY A 42 7.18 1.13 -4.08
N GLY A 43 7.39 2.37 -3.65
CA GLY A 43 6.89 2.84 -2.37
C GLY A 43 6.81 4.36 -2.26
N GLY A 44 6.46 4.82 -1.07
CA GLY A 44 6.33 6.23 -0.74
C GLY A 44 6.12 6.44 0.76
N LYS A 45 5.45 7.53 1.10
CA LYS A 45 5.03 7.86 2.46
C LYS A 45 3.52 7.96 2.50
N ILE A 46 2.96 7.56 3.64
CA ILE A 46 1.57 7.78 4.00
C ILE A 46 1.59 8.63 5.25
N GLU A 47 0.78 9.68 5.25
CA GLU A 47 0.45 10.44 6.45
C GLU A 47 -1.00 10.13 6.81
N HIS A 48 -1.16 9.49 7.95
CA HIS A 48 -2.46 9.16 8.53
C HIS A 48 -2.72 10.13 9.67
N SER A 49 -3.58 11.12 9.42
CA SER A 49 -3.99 12.07 10.43
C SER A 49 -5.07 11.46 11.32
N SER A 50 -5.10 11.87 12.60
CA SER A 50 -6.20 11.55 13.52
C SER A 50 -7.53 12.24 13.17
N THR A 51 -7.53 13.13 12.17
CA THR A 51 -8.69 13.90 11.69
C THR A 51 -9.38 13.28 10.47
N ASP A 52 -9.35 11.95 10.35
CA ASP A 52 -9.95 11.21 9.24
C ASP A 52 -9.36 11.53 7.84
N THR A 53 -8.10 11.98 7.75
CA THR A 53 -7.43 12.26 6.47
C THR A 53 -6.23 11.34 6.25
N ILE A 54 -6.12 10.77 5.05
CA ILE A 54 -5.00 9.92 4.65
C ILE A 54 -4.39 10.51 3.38
N ILE A 55 -3.09 10.83 3.43
CA ILE A 55 -2.38 11.44 2.31
C ILE A 55 -1.23 10.53 1.87
N VAL A 56 -1.24 10.12 0.61
CA VAL A 56 -0.18 9.30 -0.01
C VAL A 56 0.74 10.18 -0.84
N PHE A 57 2.04 10.20 -0.56
CA PHE A 57 2.99 11.07 -1.27
C PHE A 57 4.44 10.57 -1.26
N GLY A 58 5.31 11.23 -2.03
CA GLY A 58 6.75 10.99 -2.05
C GLY A 58 7.18 9.78 -2.87
N GLU A 59 8.38 9.25 -2.61
CA GLU A 59 8.89 8.06 -3.30
C GLU A 59 9.80 7.26 -2.37
N SER A 60 10.00 5.97 -2.67
CA SER A 60 11.01 5.17 -1.99
C SER A 60 12.38 5.34 -2.66
N THR A 61 13.40 5.69 -1.89
CA THR A 61 14.78 5.78 -2.38
C THR A 61 15.32 4.43 -2.88
N ALA A 62 14.84 3.32 -2.31
CA ALA A 62 15.31 1.98 -2.64
C ALA A 62 14.48 1.30 -3.75
N PHE A 63 13.18 1.58 -3.80
CA PHE A 63 12.24 0.87 -4.69
C PHE A 63 11.61 1.76 -5.77
N GLY A 64 11.91 3.06 -5.77
CA GLY A 64 11.27 4.04 -6.64
C GLY A 64 9.87 4.43 -6.18
N LYS A 65 9.21 5.23 -7.00
CA LYS A 65 7.85 5.72 -6.78
C LYS A 65 6.82 4.61 -7.09
N ALA A 66 5.90 4.36 -6.16
CA ALA A 66 4.75 3.49 -6.40
C ALA A 66 3.65 4.22 -7.19
N ASP A 67 2.70 3.46 -7.73
CA ASP A 67 1.48 4.04 -8.29
C ASP A 67 0.55 4.48 -7.15
N HIS A 68 0.60 5.77 -6.80
CA HIS A 68 -0.13 6.30 -5.65
C HIS A 68 -1.64 6.28 -5.85
N SER A 69 -2.12 6.33 -7.10
CA SER A 69 -3.55 6.20 -7.39
C SER A 69 -4.05 4.83 -6.95
N VAL A 70 -3.32 3.77 -7.30
CA VAL A 70 -3.67 2.39 -6.90
C VAL A 70 -3.67 2.25 -5.38
N THR A 71 -2.66 2.81 -4.70
CA THR A 71 -2.60 2.81 -3.23
C THR A 71 -3.80 3.53 -2.63
N ALA A 72 -4.16 4.70 -3.17
CA ALA A 72 -5.30 5.48 -2.69
C ALA A 72 -6.64 4.77 -2.91
N GLU A 73 -6.83 4.09 -4.04
CA GLU A 73 -8.05 3.29 -4.30
C GLU A 73 -8.18 2.11 -3.33
N MET A 74 -7.07 1.42 -3.02
CA MET A 74 -7.07 0.37 -2.00
C MET A 74 -7.40 0.92 -0.61
N LEU A 75 -6.82 2.07 -0.25
CA LEU A 75 -7.10 2.74 1.02
C LEU A 75 -8.56 3.16 1.11
N LYS A 76 -9.15 3.76 0.05
CA LYS A 76 -10.56 4.14 0.00
C LYS A 76 -11.51 2.96 0.22
N SER A 77 -11.15 1.78 -0.28
CA SER A 77 -11.97 0.58 -0.12
C SER A 77 -12.02 0.07 1.33
N VAL A 78 -11.00 0.38 2.15
CA VAL A 78 -10.89 -0.06 3.55
C VAL A 78 -11.29 1.06 4.52
N PHE A 79 -10.93 2.29 4.19
CA PHE A 79 -11.15 3.51 4.96
C PHE A 79 -12.14 4.43 4.23
N ASP A 80 -13.34 3.92 3.93
CA ASP A 80 -14.38 4.65 3.18
C ASP A 80 -14.80 5.97 3.87
N VAL A 81 -14.71 6.01 5.20
CA VAL A 81 -14.99 7.20 6.02
C VAL A 81 -13.87 8.25 6.00
N TYR A 82 -12.65 7.89 5.56
CA TYR A 82 -11.51 8.81 5.54
C TYR A 82 -11.41 9.54 4.20
N GLU A 83 -10.97 10.80 4.24
CA GLU A 83 -10.61 11.53 3.03
C GLU A 83 -9.22 11.10 2.57
N VAL A 84 -9.20 10.17 1.60
CA VAL A 84 -7.96 9.66 1.01
C VAL A 84 -7.56 10.49 -0.21
N THR A 85 -6.41 11.16 -0.11
CA THR A 85 -5.80 11.95 -1.19
C THR A 85 -4.41 11.42 -1.53
N TRP A 86 -3.96 11.68 -2.75
CA TRP A 86 -2.61 11.32 -3.17
C TRP A 86 -1.98 12.43 -4.00
N SER A 87 -0.66 12.58 -3.85
CA SER A 87 0.14 13.56 -4.54
C SER A 87 1.42 12.93 -5.07
N ASP A 88 1.75 13.26 -6.32
CA ASP A 88 2.99 12.82 -6.96
C ASP A 88 4.17 13.78 -6.77
N GLU A 89 3.91 14.90 -6.11
CA GLU A 89 4.86 15.99 -5.98
C GLU A 89 5.90 15.69 -4.89
N LYS A 90 7.19 15.80 -5.25
CA LYS A 90 8.29 15.81 -4.29
C LYS A 90 8.25 17.16 -3.59
N LYS A 91 7.83 17.18 -2.32
CA LYS A 91 7.97 18.35 -1.47
C LYS A 91 9.44 18.76 -1.33
#